data_AF-A0A7C7UGW4-F1
#
_entry.id   AF-A0A7C7UGW4-F1
#
_cell.length_a   1.000
_cell.length_b   1.000
_cell.length_c   1.000
_cell.angle_alpha   90.00
_cell.angle_beta   90.00
_cell.angle_gamma   90.00
#
_symmetry.space_group_name_H-M   'P 1'
#
loop_
_entity.id
_entity.type
_entity.pdbx_description
1 polymer ?
#
loop_
_entity_poly.entity_id
_entity_poly.type
_entity_poly.pdbx_seq_one_letter_code
_entity_poly.pdbx_strand_id
1 'polypeptide(L)'
;MPLLVERRQLVTPGDILAEGEYLAGDNTYKDDGRIYAQRLGLAEVKGKRISVVALKGPYIPRIGDLVIGRIVDVTLGGWVVDVNSPYTANLSVSDVVGKPFSPEMISLTKILAIGDIIVAKVVAFDRTRDPAITV
;
A
#
# COMPACT_ATOMS: atom_id res chain seq x y z
N MET A 1 17.31 11.78 -26.31
CA MET A 1 16.88 11.74 -24.90
C MET A 1 17.09 10.31 -24.42
N PRO A 2 18.26 10.01 -23.84
CA PRO A 2 18.67 8.63 -23.63
C PRO A 2 18.01 8.05 -22.38
N LEU A 3 17.36 6.90 -22.58
CA LEU A 3 17.23 5.92 -21.51
C LEU A 3 18.64 5.42 -21.17
N LEU A 4 19.03 5.48 -19.90
CA LEU A 4 20.40 5.15 -19.46
C LEU A 4 20.50 3.75 -18.83
N VAL A 5 19.39 3.02 -18.76
CA VAL A 5 19.32 1.67 -18.17
C VAL A 5 18.65 0.68 -19.09
N GLU A 6 19.10 -0.57 -19.00
CA GLU A 6 18.47 -1.69 -19.68
C GLU A 6 17.26 -2.20 -18.88
N ARG A 7 16.33 -2.85 -19.59
CA ARG A 7 15.17 -3.47 -18.96
C ARG A 7 15.64 -4.58 -18.02
N ARG A 8 15.16 -4.55 -16.77
CA ARG A 8 15.56 -5.47 -15.68
C ARG A 8 17.04 -5.37 -15.27
N GLN A 9 17.72 -4.27 -15.58
CA GLN A 9 19.03 -4.00 -14.99
C GLN A 9 18.90 -3.83 -13.47
N LEU A 10 19.84 -4.43 -12.72
CA LEU A 10 19.95 -4.21 -11.29
C LEU A 10 20.48 -2.79 -11.04
N VAL A 11 19.78 -2.02 -10.21
CA VAL A 11 20.11 -0.64 -9.87
C VAL A 11 20.13 -0.44 -8.36
N THR A 12 20.94 0.50 -7.91
CA THR A 12 21.12 0.93 -6.54
C THR A 12 20.56 2.34 -6.32
N PRO A 13 20.20 2.72 -5.07
CA PRO A 13 19.74 4.08 -4.80
C PRO A 13 20.76 5.13 -5.26
N GLY A 14 20.30 6.10 -6.04
CA GLY A 14 21.14 7.15 -6.63
C GLY A 14 21.59 6.89 -8.08
N ASP A 15 21.38 5.68 -8.62
CA ASP A 15 21.69 5.41 -10.03
C ASP A 15 20.78 6.22 -10.97
N ILE A 16 21.37 6.79 -12.02
CA ILE A 16 20.64 7.54 -13.05
C ILE A 16 19.99 6.57 -14.02
N LEU A 17 18.67 6.67 -14.17
CA LEU A 17 17.88 5.76 -15.01
C LEU A 17 17.57 6.36 -16.38
N ALA A 18 17.29 7.65 -16.45
CA ALA A 18 16.94 8.32 -17.68
C ALA A 18 17.13 9.84 -17.57
N GLU A 19 17.33 10.50 -18.71
CA GLU A 19 17.36 11.96 -18.82
C GLU A 19 16.28 12.49 -19.77
N GLY A 20 15.68 13.63 -19.43
CA GLY A 20 14.73 14.35 -20.26
C GLY A 20 13.26 14.14 -19.89
N GLU A 21 12.41 13.99 -20.91
CA GLU A 21 10.95 13.94 -20.77
C GLU A 21 10.40 12.56 -20.36
N TYR A 22 10.98 11.99 -19.32
CA TYR A 22 10.46 10.79 -18.66
C TYR A 22 9.70 11.15 -17.38
N LEU A 23 8.78 10.26 -16.99
CA LEU A 23 7.98 10.33 -15.77
C LEU A 23 8.57 9.40 -14.71
N ALA A 24 8.77 9.93 -13.51
CA ALA A 24 9.13 9.14 -12.34
C ALA A 24 7.95 8.23 -11.93
N GLY A 25 8.20 6.93 -11.91
CA GLY A 25 7.28 5.91 -11.44
C GLY A 25 7.57 5.48 -10.00
N ASP A 26 7.18 4.25 -9.68
CA ASP A 26 7.35 3.70 -8.34
C ASP A 26 8.84 3.49 -8.04
N ASN A 27 9.26 3.83 -6.82
CA ASN A 27 10.65 3.73 -6.35
C ASN A 27 11.68 4.50 -7.19
N THR A 28 11.27 5.59 -7.85
CA THR A 28 12.15 6.54 -8.53
C THR A 28 11.82 7.97 -8.12
N TYR A 29 12.75 8.90 -8.32
CA TYR A 29 12.51 10.33 -8.13
C TYR A 29 13.13 11.12 -9.28
N LYS A 30 12.61 12.32 -9.53
CA LYS A 30 13.12 13.23 -10.56
C LYS A 30 13.83 14.39 -9.90
N ASP A 31 15.06 14.66 -10.34
CA ASP A 31 15.86 15.80 -9.90
C ASP A 31 16.65 16.34 -11.10
N ASP A 32 16.68 17.66 -11.25
CA ASP A 32 17.36 18.36 -12.36
C ASP A 32 17.18 17.72 -13.77
N GLY A 33 15.92 17.36 -14.11
CA GLY A 33 15.62 16.75 -15.42
C GLY A 33 16.05 15.29 -15.59
N ARG A 34 16.62 14.67 -14.57
CA ARG A 34 17.07 13.28 -14.53
C ARG A 34 16.20 12.44 -13.60
N ILE A 35 16.05 11.17 -13.91
CA ILE A 35 15.36 10.20 -13.05
C ILE A 35 16.38 9.32 -12.37
N TYR A 36 16.24 9.16 -11.06
CA TYR A 36 17.11 8.40 -10.20
C TYR A 36 16.37 7.23 -9.55
N ALA A 37 17.08 6.14 -9.30
CA ALA A 37 16.58 5.05 -8.47
C ALA A 37 16.52 5.47 -7.00
N GLN A 38 15.39 5.18 -6.33
CA GLN A 38 15.23 5.41 -4.89
C GLN A 38 15.54 4.16 -4.05
N ARG A 39 15.48 2.97 -4.66
CA ARG A 39 15.66 1.68 -3.98
C ARG A 39 16.53 0.73 -4.81
N LEU A 40 17.13 -0.24 -4.12
CA LEU A 40 17.75 -1.40 -4.73
C LEU A 40 16.68 -2.26 -5.43
N GLY A 41 16.84 -2.51 -6.72
CA GLY A 41 15.80 -3.17 -7.52
C GLY A 41 16.15 -3.37 -8.98
N LEU A 42 15.16 -3.81 -9.74
CA LEU A 42 15.26 -3.99 -11.18
C LEU A 42 14.59 -2.81 -11.90
N ALA A 43 15.30 -2.17 -12.82
CA ALA A 43 14.75 -1.10 -13.63
C ALA A 43 13.60 -1.62 -14.52
N GLU A 44 12.47 -0.93 -14.49
CA GLU A 44 11.30 -1.19 -15.32
C GLU A 44 10.94 0.05 -16.14
N VAL A 45 10.83 -0.15 -17.46
CA VAL A 45 10.50 0.90 -18.42
C VAL A 45 9.18 0.54 -19.07
N LYS A 46 8.15 1.37 -18.86
CA LYS A 46 6.82 1.23 -19.45
C LYS A 46 6.42 2.53 -20.14
N GLY A 47 6.59 2.59 -21.46
CA GLY A 47 6.40 3.83 -22.22
C GLY A 47 7.36 4.92 -21.75
N LYS A 48 6.82 6.06 -21.30
CA LYS A 48 7.60 7.16 -20.72
C LYS A 48 7.78 7.07 -19.19
N ARG A 49 7.21 6.07 -18.52
CA ARG A 49 7.30 5.91 -17.06
C ARG A 49 8.45 4.98 -16.69
N ILE A 50 9.35 5.47 -15.83
CA ILE A 50 10.52 4.74 -15.34
C ILE A 50 10.31 4.42 -13.87
N SER A 51 10.25 3.14 -13.54
CA SER A 51 10.07 2.63 -12.18
C SER A 51 11.18 1.65 -11.81
N VAL A 52 11.30 1.37 -10.52
CA VAL A 52 12.17 0.31 -10.01
C VAL A 52 11.32 -0.71 -9.28
N VAL A 53 11.41 -1.98 -9.68
CA VAL A 53 10.84 -3.10 -8.93
C VAL A 53 11.80 -3.43 -7.79
N ALA A 54 11.48 -3.00 -6.58
CA ALA A 54 12.34 -3.18 -5.42
C ALA A 54 12.54 -4.68 -5.10
N LEU A 55 13.76 -5.07 -4.73
CA LEU A 55 14.05 -6.46 -4.34
C LEU A 55 13.40 -6.84 -3.01
N LYS A 56 13.15 -5.85 -2.14
CA LYS A 56 12.52 -6.02 -0.83
C LYS A 56 11.74 -4.75 -0.49
N GLY A 57 10.62 -4.94 0.20
CA GLY A 57 9.81 -3.85 0.74
C GLY A 57 8.54 -4.40 1.37
N PRO A 58 7.88 -3.62 2.23
CA PRO A 58 6.55 -3.97 2.72
C PRO A 58 5.52 -3.83 1.61
N TYR A 59 4.35 -4.43 1.80
CA TYR A 59 3.20 -4.16 0.97
C TYR A 59 2.79 -2.69 1.12
N ILE A 60 2.59 -1.97 0.02
CA ILE A 60 2.06 -0.60 0.03
C ILE A 60 0.61 -0.66 -0.45
N PRO A 61 -0.38 -0.28 0.39
CA PRO A 61 -1.78 -0.45 0.06
C PRO A 61 -2.19 0.29 -1.23
N ARG A 62 -3.05 -0.32 -2.02
CA ARG A 62 -3.71 0.32 -3.17
C ARG A 62 -5.20 0.07 -3.09
N ILE A 63 -5.97 1.09 -3.43
CA ILE A 63 -7.43 0.97 -3.51
C ILE A 63 -7.78 -0.15 -4.50
N GLY A 64 -8.62 -1.06 -4.05
CA GLY A 64 -9.04 -2.23 -4.83
C GLY A 64 -8.30 -3.52 -4.49
N ASP A 65 -7.18 -3.46 -3.76
CA ASP A 65 -6.43 -4.66 -3.39
C ASP A 65 -7.26 -5.56 -2.45
N LEU A 66 -7.18 -6.87 -2.69
CA LEU A 66 -7.69 -7.90 -1.79
C LEU A 66 -6.54 -8.35 -0.87
N VAL A 67 -6.74 -8.23 0.43
CA VAL A 67 -5.72 -8.45 1.46
C VAL A 67 -6.20 -9.45 2.50
N ILE A 68 -5.26 -10.14 3.12
CA ILE A 68 -5.51 -10.93 4.34
C ILE A 68 -4.96 -10.13 5.50
N GLY A 69 -5.80 -9.87 6.50
CA GLY A 69 -5.45 -9.08 7.67
C GLY A 69 -5.69 -9.84 8.96
N ARG A 70 -4.96 -9.47 10.02
CA ARG A 70 -5.16 -9.98 11.38
C ARG A 70 -5.68 -8.86 12.27
N ILE A 71 -6.73 -9.13 13.03
CA ILE A 71 -7.23 -8.19 14.03
C ILE A 71 -6.18 -8.03 15.13
N VAL A 72 -5.71 -6.80 15.34
CA VAL A 72 -4.73 -6.48 16.38
C VAL A 72 -5.31 -5.66 17.53
N ASP A 73 -6.43 -4.96 17.29
CA ASP A 73 -7.12 -4.19 18.33
C ASP A 73 -8.62 -4.03 18.03
N VAL A 74 -9.40 -3.73 19.07
CA VAL A 74 -10.84 -3.44 19.01
C VAL A 74 -11.09 -2.06 19.60
N THR A 75 -11.66 -1.16 18.79
CA THR A 75 -12.00 0.21 19.19
C THR A 75 -13.52 0.37 19.33
N LEU A 76 -13.98 1.55 19.78
CA LEU A 76 -15.41 1.87 19.83
C LEU A 76 -16.08 1.85 18.44
N GLY A 77 -15.32 2.17 17.38
CA GLY A 77 -15.83 2.35 16.02
C GLY A 77 -15.58 1.18 15.07
N GLY A 78 -14.94 0.11 15.53
CA GLY A 78 -14.56 -1.03 14.70
C GLY A 78 -13.23 -1.65 15.13
N TRP A 79 -12.49 -2.20 14.17
CA TRP A 79 -11.27 -2.96 14.42
C TRP A 79 -10.05 -2.32 13.76
N VAL A 80 -8.89 -2.50 14.41
CA VAL A 80 -7.59 -2.23 13.82
C VAL A 80 -7.03 -3.54 13.30
N VAL A 81 -6.58 -3.53 12.04
CA VAL A 81 -6.20 -4.73 11.30
C VAL A 81 -4.78 -4.58 10.76
N ASP A 82 -3.92 -5.53 11.09
CA ASP A 82 -2.58 -5.66 10.51
C ASP A 82 -2.67 -6.34 9.15
N VAL A 83 -2.33 -5.61 8.09
CA VAL A 83 -2.31 -6.08 6.68
C VAL A 83 -0.88 -6.18 6.13
N ASN A 84 0.13 -6.26 7.00
CA ASN A 84 1.55 -6.33 6.64
C ASN A 84 2.03 -5.16 5.75
N SER A 85 1.50 -3.97 6.04
CA SER A 85 1.90 -2.71 5.43
C SER A 85 2.62 -1.81 6.44
N PRO A 86 3.24 -0.68 6.03
CA PRO A 86 3.75 0.31 6.99
C PRO A 86 2.68 0.92 7.89
N TYR A 87 1.40 0.73 7.55
CA TYR A 87 0.23 1.26 8.22
C TYR A 87 -0.68 0.13 8.70
N THR A 88 -1.43 0.37 9.77
CA THR A 88 -2.56 -0.48 10.16
C THR A 88 -3.82 -0.08 9.41
N ALA A 89 -4.65 -1.04 9.03
CA ALA A 89 -5.93 -0.77 8.40
C ALA A 89 -7.05 -0.59 9.43
N ASN A 90 -8.05 0.23 9.11
CA ASN A 90 -9.28 0.34 9.87
C ASN A 90 -10.41 -0.45 9.19
N LEU A 91 -11.16 -1.21 9.99
CA LEU A 91 -12.39 -1.90 9.57
C LEU A 91 -13.55 -1.35 10.39
N SER A 92 -14.51 -0.68 9.75
CA SER A 92 -15.64 -0.09 10.47
C SER A 92 -16.70 -1.14 10.82
N VAL A 93 -17.47 -0.91 11.89
CA VAL A 93 -18.59 -1.80 12.24
C VAL A 93 -19.64 -1.86 11.14
N SER A 94 -19.89 -0.73 10.46
CA SER A 94 -20.82 -0.66 9.34
C SER A 94 -20.43 -1.55 8.17
N ASP A 95 -19.12 -1.70 7.90
CA ASP A 95 -18.61 -2.57 6.84
C ASP A 95 -18.86 -4.05 7.14
N VAL A 96 -18.94 -4.44 8.42
CA VAL A 96 -19.15 -5.84 8.83
C VAL A 96 -20.64 -6.17 9.03
N VAL A 97 -21.40 -5.26 9.66
CA VAL A 97 -22.78 -5.52 10.10
C VAL A 97 -23.81 -5.07 9.06
N GLY A 98 -23.43 -4.16 8.14
CA GLY A 98 -24.31 -3.63 7.10
C GLY A 98 -25.52 -2.83 7.62
N LYS A 99 -25.56 -2.51 8.92
CA LYS A 99 -26.65 -1.79 9.60
C LYS A 99 -26.09 -0.85 10.69
N PRO A 100 -26.84 0.17 11.12
CA PRO A 100 -26.47 1.00 12.26
C PRO A 100 -26.27 0.13 13.50
N PHE A 101 -25.10 0.27 14.14
CA PHE A 101 -24.73 -0.48 15.33
C PHE A 101 -25.00 0.33 16.60
N SER A 102 -25.61 -0.30 17.60
CA SER A 102 -25.68 0.22 18.97
C SER A 102 -24.78 -0.64 19.88
N PRO A 103 -23.80 -0.05 20.59
CA PRO A 103 -22.92 -0.76 21.53
C PRO A 103 -23.66 -1.51 22.64
N GLU A 104 -24.90 -1.12 22.93
CA GLU A 104 -25.75 -1.73 23.97
C GLU A 104 -26.24 -3.13 23.59
N MET A 105 -26.28 -3.47 22.30
CA MET A 105 -26.86 -4.72 21.82
C MET A 105 -25.84 -5.87 21.70
N ILE A 106 -24.63 -5.61 21.22
CA ILE A 106 -23.64 -6.64 20.91
C ILE A 106 -22.23 -6.10 21.18
N SER A 107 -21.40 -6.85 21.91
CA SER A 107 -19.98 -6.52 22.07
C SER A 107 -19.22 -6.84 20.78
N LEU A 108 -18.44 -5.88 20.26
CA LEU A 108 -17.64 -6.04 19.03
C LEU A 108 -16.67 -7.23 19.10
N THR A 109 -16.13 -7.52 20.28
CA THR A 109 -15.23 -8.66 20.51
C THR A 109 -15.89 -10.01 20.26
N LYS A 110 -17.23 -10.09 20.28
CA LYS A 110 -17.97 -11.32 19.91
C LYS A 110 -18.10 -11.53 18.40
N ILE A 111 -17.92 -10.47 17.60
CA ILE A 111 -17.98 -10.54 16.14
C ILE A 111 -16.59 -10.91 15.60
N LEU A 112 -15.57 -10.13 15.98
CA LEU A 112 -14.18 -10.37 15.65
C LEU A 112 -13.32 -10.07 16.89
N ALA A 113 -12.51 -11.05 17.28
CA ALA A 113 -11.58 -10.97 18.40
C ALA A 113 -10.15 -10.68 17.93
N ILE A 114 -9.32 -10.21 18.86
CA ILE A 114 -7.88 -10.01 18.60
C ILE A 114 -7.26 -11.36 18.25
N GLY A 115 -6.53 -11.39 17.13
CA GLY A 115 -5.94 -12.61 16.57
C GLY A 115 -6.72 -13.22 15.41
N ASP A 116 -7.98 -12.86 15.21
CA ASP A 116 -8.78 -13.34 14.09
C ASP A 116 -8.20 -12.90 12.75
N ILE A 117 -8.34 -13.75 11.74
CA ILE A 117 -7.86 -13.52 10.38
C ILE A 117 -9.04 -13.26 9.46
N ILE A 118 -8.97 -12.20 8.67
CA ILE A 118 -10.02 -11.79 7.74
C ILE A 118 -9.45 -11.62 6.32
N VAL A 119 -10.30 -11.83 5.33
CA VAL A 119 -10.07 -11.39 3.95
C VAL A 119 -10.84 -10.09 3.77
N ALA A 120 -10.19 -9.04 3.30
CA ALA A 120 -10.79 -7.73 3.15
C ALA A 120 -10.29 -7.02 1.88
N LYS A 121 -11.03 -6.03 1.42
CA LYS A 121 -10.67 -5.19 0.27
C LYS A 121 -10.35 -3.77 0.73
N VAL A 122 -9.25 -3.21 0.25
CA VAL A 122 -8.89 -1.80 0.49
C VAL A 122 -9.84 -0.89 -0.29
N VAL A 123 -10.61 -0.06 0.41
CA VAL A 123 -11.60 0.85 -0.18
C VAL A 123 -11.11 2.29 -0.26
N ALA A 124 -10.25 2.71 0.66
CA ALA A 124 -9.64 4.04 0.65
C ALA A 124 -8.23 4.00 1.24
N PHE A 125 -7.29 4.67 0.58
CA PHE A 125 -5.94 4.88 1.09
C PHE A 125 -5.28 6.03 0.31
N ASP A 126 -4.64 6.95 1.02
CA ASP A 126 -3.84 8.02 0.41
C ASP A 126 -2.69 8.44 1.36
N ARG A 127 -1.98 9.53 1.05
CA ARG A 127 -0.83 9.99 1.85
C ARG A 127 -1.22 10.67 3.16
N THR A 128 -2.51 10.88 3.41
CA THR A 128 -3.05 11.59 4.57
C THR A 128 -3.90 10.70 5.48
N ARG A 129 -4.26 9.50 5.04
CA ARG A 129 -5.11 8.57 5.79
C ARG A 129 -4.58 7.15 5.71
N ASP A 130 -4.70 6.45 6.82
CA ASP A 130 -4.44 5.01 6.89
C ASP A 130 -5.46 4.21 6.04
N PRO A 131 -5.13 2.98 5.64
CA PRO A 131 -6.01 2.17 4.81
C PRO A 131 -7.35 1.90 5.49
N ALA A 132 -8.44 2.16 4.78
CA ALA A 132 -9.77 1.67 5.15
C ALA A 132 -10.08 0.40 4.35
N ILE A 133 -10.60 -0.61 5.04
CA ILE A 133 -10.92 -1.92 4.46
C ILE A 133 -12.38 -2.30 4.72
N THR A 134 -12.93 -3.10 3.81
CA THR A 134 -14.29 -3.66 3.89
C THR A 134 -14.24 -5.17 3.67
N VAL A 135 -15.18 -5.92 4.23
CA VAL A 135 -15.25 -7.39 4.14
C VAL A 135 -16.41 -7.85 3.26
#